data_AF-A0A1F6R981-F1
#
_entry.id   AF-A0A1F6R981-F1
#
_cell.length_a   1.000
_cell.length_b   1.000
_cell.length_c   1.000
_cell.angle_alpha   90.00
_cell.angle_beta   90.00
_cell.angle_gamma   90.00
#
_symmetry.space_group_name_H-M   'P 1'
#
loop_
_entity.id
_entity.type
_entity.pdbx_description
1 polymer ?
#
loop_
_entity_poly.entity_id
_entity_poly.type
_entity_poly.pdbx_seq_one_letter_code
_entity_poly.pdbx_strand_id
1 'polypeptide(L)'
;MAKNYYLVDASGKILGRLAVEISQIISGRNKKSFSPNIDGGDFSVVINSDRIVVTGDKRNGKIYHRFSGYPSGITSIKFKDQMKNDSRETIRKAVYGMLPKNKLRKKMMNRMLVYKDNQYDKKLKIINNKSSNN
;
A
#
# COMPACT_ATOMS: atom_id res chain seq x y z
N MET A 1 -3.08 3.95 23.21
CA MET A 1 -3.16 5.13 22.31
C MET A 1 -4.17 4.85 21.21
N ALA A 2 -5.02 5.84 20.91
CA ALA A 2 -5.94 5.75 19.78
C ALA A 2 -5.15 5.71 18.47
N LYS A 3 -5.63 4.90 17.52
CA LYS A 3 -5.07 4.84 16.16
C LYS A 3 -5.87 5.77 15.28
N ASN A 4 -5.16 6.54 14.47
CA ASN A 4 -5.77 7.45 13.51
C ASN A 4 -5.98 6.75 12.17
N TYR A 5 -6.89 7.30 11.36
CA TYR A 5 -7.06 6.88 9.96
C TYR A 5 -6.55 8.00 9.06
N TYR A 6 -5.65 7.68 8.14
CA TYR A 6 -5.14 8.61 7.12
C TYR A 6 -5.72 8.27 5.76
N LEU A 7 -6.29 9.25 5.08
CA LEU A 7 -6.75 9.10 3.69
C LEU A 7 -5.63 9.49 2.72
N VAL A 8 -5.39 8.63 1.74
CA VAL A 8 -4.33 8.77 0.74
C VAL A 8 -4.94 8.57 -0.64
N ASP A 9 -4.82 9.59 -1.49
CA ASP A 9 -5.22 9.49 -2.89
C ASP A 9 -4.07 8.95 -3.76
N ALA A 10 -4.31 7.82 -4.43
CA ALA A 10 -3.33 7.21 -5.33
C ALA A 10 -3.36 7.78 -6.76
N SER A 11 -4.35 8.62 -7.10
CA SER A 11 -4.51 9.18 -8.44
C SER A 11 -3.29 9.99 -8.86
N GLY A 12 -2.66 9.63 -9.98
CA GLY A 12 -1.49 10.32 -10.53
C GLY A 12 -0.19 10.15 -9.71
N LYS A 13 -0.22 9.41 -8.60
CA LYS A 13 0.96 9.18 -7.76
C LYS A 13 1.83 8.05 -8.31
N ILE A 14 3.14 8.15 -8.09
CA ILE A 14 4.09 7.09 -8.46
C ILE A 14 4.01 5.97 -7.41
N LEU A 15 3.73 4.74 -7.86
CA LEU A 15 3.56 3.55 -7.01
C LEU A 15 4.61 3.40 -5.91
N GLY A 16 5.89 3.54 -6.26
CA GLY A 16 6.99 3.37 -5.31
C GLY A 16 7.02 4.43 -4.22
N ARG A 17 6.82 5.71 -4.58
CA ARG A 17 6.83 6.83 -3.62
C ARG A 17 5.64 6.75 -2.68
N LEU A 18 4.46 6.48 -3.24
CA LEU A 18 3.24 6.27 -2.47
C LEU A 18 3.39 5.12 -1.46
N ALA A 19 4.00 4.01 -1.87
CA ALA A 19 4.19 2.85 -1.00
C ALA A 19 5.10 3.16 0.20
N VAL A 20 6.12 4.02 0.03
CA VAL A 20 6.99 4.47 1.12
C VAL A 20 6.20 5.28 2.14
N GLU A 21 5.44 6.29 1.70
CA GLU A 21 4.61 7.12 2.57
C GLU A 21 3.62 6.27 3.38
N ILE A 22 2.92 5.34 2.72
CA ILE A 22 1.97 4.43 3.37
C ILE A 22 2.69 3.53 4.38
N SER A 23 3.87 3.00 4.04
CA SER A 23 4.62 2.11 4.94
C SER A 23 5.06 2.81 6.23
N GLN A 24 5.36 4.12 6.17
CA GLN A 24 5.75 4.92 7.33
C GLN A 24 4.56 5.12 8.29
N ILE A 25 3.37 5.40 7.75
CA ILE A 25 2.12 5.54 8.52
C ILE A 25 1.78 4.23 9.23
N ILE A 26 1.77 3.12 8.49
CA ILE A 26 1.39 1.80 9.02
C ILE A 26 2.38 1.28 10.05
N SER A 27 3.68 1.57 9.86
CA SER A 27 4.74 1.20 10.81
C SER A 27 4.78 2.14 12.01
N GLY A 28 4.18 3.33 11.91
CA GLY A 28 4.24 4.37 12.94
C GLY A 28 5.56 5.14 13.00
N ARG A 29 6.41 5.03 11.97
CA ARG A 29 7.72 5.73 11.91
C ARG A 29 7.60 7.25 11.85
N ASN A 30 6.43 7.75 11.48
CA ASN A 30 6.08 9.16 11.52
C ASN A 30 5.83 9.69 12.95
N LYS A 31 5.67 8.82 13.95
CA LYS A 31 5.45 9.20 15.34
C LYS A 31 6.75 9.23 16.12
N LYS A 32 6.90 10.22 17.00
CA LYS A 32 8.03 10.30 17.95
C LYS A 32 8.10 9.11 18.92
N SER A 33 6.95 8.51 19.23
CA SER A 33 6.83 7.33 20.10
C SER A 33 7.10 6.00 19.39
N PHE A 34 7.71 6.02 18.20
CA PHE A 34 7.99 4.81 17.44
C PHE A 34 9.01 3.93 18.19
N SER A 35 8.65 2.66 18.36
CA SER A 35 9.58 1.62 18.81
C SER A 35 9.48 0.41 17.89
N PRO A 36 10.60 -0.15 17.37
CA PRO A 36 10.57 -1.25 16.40
C PRO A 36 9.87 -2.54 16.89
N ASN A 37 9.86 -2.77 18.21
CA ASN A 37 9.26 -3.94 18.84
C ASN A 37 7.76 -3.76 19.16
N ILE A 38 7.25 -2.52 19.16
CA ILE A 38 5.88 -2.18 19.54
C ILE A 38 5.08 -1.79 18.30
N ASP A 39 3.88 -2.34 18.20
CA ASP A 39 3.01 -2.14 17.05
C ASP A 39 2.16 -0.85 17.17
N GLY A 40 2.80 0.31 17.05
CA GLY A 40 2.21 1.64 17.31
C GLY A 40 1.69 2.45 16.11
N GLY A 41 1.68 1.87 14.91
CA GLY A 41 1.26 2.56 13.68
C GLY A 41 -0.25 2.75 13.51
N ASP A 42 -0.59 3.57 12.52
CA ASP A 42 -1.96 4.00 12.20
C ASP A 42 -2.56 3.26 11.01
N PHE A 43 -3.83 3.52 10.74
CA PHE A 43 -4.52 3.01 9.56
C PHE A 43 -4.29 3.93 8.36
N SER A 44 -4.13 3.32 7.18
CA SER A 44 -4.06 4.04 5.92
C SER A 44 -5.19 3.55 5.01
N VAL A 45 -6.00 4.50 4.55
CA VAL A 45 -7.10 4.31 3.60
C VAL A 45 -6.63 4.87 2.26
N VAL A 46 -6.43 4.00 1.28
CA VAL A 46 -5.98 4.36 -0.06
C VAL A 46 -7.16 4.30 -1.02
N ILE A 47 -7.39 5.37 -1.78
CA ILE A 47 -8.45 5.48 -2.79
C ILE A 47 -7.85 5.64 -4.19
N ASN A 48 -8.66 5.41 -5.23
CA ASN A 48 -8.27 5.58 -6.65
C ASN A 48 -7.04 4.74 -7.05
N SER A 49 -6.96 3.50 -6.57
CA SER A 49 -5.81 2.63 -6.85
C SER A 49 -5.68 2.25 -8.33
N ASP A 50 -6.75 2.37 -9.10
CA ASP A 50 -6.80 2.20 -10.56
C ASP A 50 -5.98 3.26 -11.34
N ARG A 51 -5.85 4.46 -10.77
CA ARG A 51 -5.18 5.62 -11.39
C ARG A 51 -3.73 5.79 -10.98
N ILE A 52 -3.11 4.76 -10.39
CA ILE A 52 -1.72 4.83 -9.97
C ILE A 52 -0.76 4.76 -11.16
N VAL A 53 0.33 5.52 -11.08
CA VAL A 53 1.29 5.68 -12.17
C VAL A 53 2.58 4.90 -11.87
N VAL A 54 3.17 4.36 -12.93
CA VAL A 54 4.52 3.79 -12.92
C VAL A 54 5.37 4.46 -14.00
N THR A 55 6.66 4.64 -13.72
CA THR A 55 7.59 5.31 -14.64
C THR A 55 8.18 4.34 -15.66
N GLY A 56 8.50 4.85 -16.86
CA GLY A 56 9.10 4.09 -17.96
C GLY A 56 8.24 2.94 -18.46
N ASP A 57 8.86 1.90 -19.02
CA ASP A 57 8.17 0.75 -19.61
C ASP A 57 7.66 -0.28 -18.59
N LYS A 58 7.71 0.04 -17.29
CA LYS A 58 7.27 -0.87 -16.21
C LYS A 58 5.82 -1.31 -16.37
N ARG A 59 4.98 -0.51 -17.04
CA ARG A 59 3.59 -0.87 -17.31
C ARG A 59 3.48 -2.18 -18.12
N ASN A 60 4.42 -2.40 -19.05
CA ASN A 60 4.44 -3.56 -19.94
C ASN A 60 5.49 -4.60 -19.51
N GLY A 61 6.65 -4.15 -19.02
CA GLY A 61 7.79 -5.01 -18.70
C GLY A 61 7.77 -5.61 -17.30
N LYS A 62 7.01 -5.04 -16.34
CA LYS A 62 6.98 -5.59 -14.98
C LYS A 62 6.10 -6.83 -14.90
N ILE A 63 6.68 -7.94 -14.47
CA ILE A 63 5.99 -9.22 -14.27
C ILE A 63 5.97 -9.55 -12.78
N TYR A 64 4.80 -9.97 -12.29
CA TYR A 64 4.62 -10.52 -10.96
C TYR A 64 4.64 -12.03 -11.04
N HIS A 65 5.55 -12.66 -10.30
CA HIS A 65 5.63 -14.12 -10.20
C HIS A 65 5.05 -14.59 -8.86
N ARG A 66 4.34 -15.72 -8.89
CA ARG A 66 3.89 -16.47 -7.72
C ARG A 66 4.22 -17.93 -7.93
N PHE A 67 4.89 -18.54 -6.98
CA PHE A 67 5.20 -19.97 -7.00
C PHE A 67 4.31 -20.71 -6.00
N SER A 68 3.70 -21.81 -6.42
CA SER A 68 2.81 -22.60 -5.57
C SER A 68 3.53 -23.59 -4.65
N GLY A 69 4.80 -23.92 -4.93
CA GLY A 69 5.56 -24.95 -4.20
C GLY A 69 5.74 -26.26 -4.99
N TYR A 70 4.96 -26.48 -6.04
CA TYR A 70 5.06 -27.68 -6.89
C TYR A 70 5.95 -27.43 -8.12
N PRO A 71 6.63 -28.45 -8.66
CA PRO A 71 7.34 -28.35 -9.94
C PRO A 71 6.42 -27.75 -11.03
N SER A 72 6.94 -26.82 -11.83
CA SER A 72 6.19 -26.05 -12.84
C SER A 72 5.03 -25.18 -12.31
N GLY A 73 4.88 -25.04 -10.99
CA GLY A 73 3.82 -24.27 -10.35
C GLY A 73 4.03 -22.74 -10.34
N ILE A 74 4.70 -22.17 -11.34
CA ILE A 74 4.93 -20.73 -11.44
C ILE A 74 3.82 -20.05 -12.23
N THR A 75 3.15 -19.10 -11.61
CA THR A 75 2.18 -18.21 -12.28
C THR A 75 2.80 -16.83 -12.46
N SER A 76 2.72 -16.30 -13.68
CA SER A 76 3.27 -15.00 -14.03
C SER A 76 2.15 -14.08 -14.54
N ILE A 77 2.07 -12.86 -14.03
CA ILE A 77 1.05 -11.87 -14.41
C ILE A 77 1.76 -10.54 -14.69
N LYS A 78 1.53 -9.95 -15.88
CA LYS A 78 2.08 -8.64 -16.22
C LYS A 78 1.41 -7.55 -15.39
N PHE A 79 2.11 -6.45 -15.13
CA PHE A 79 1.58 -5.32 -14.38
C PHE A 79 0.28 -4.77 -14.96
N LYS A 80 0.20 -4.61 -16.28
CA LYS A 80 -1.01 -4.17 -16.99
C LYS A 80 -2.21 -5.06 -16.68
N ASP A 81 -2.01 -6.37 -16.66
CA ASP A 81 -3.07 -7.35 -16.41
C ASP A 81 -3.43 -7.40 -14.93
N GLN A 82 -2.44 -7.29 -14.04
CA GLN A 82 -2.66 -7.16 -12.60
C GLN A 82 -3.50 -5.93 -12.27
N MET A 83 -3.23 -4.78 -12.90
CA MET A 83 -4.01 -3.55 -12.71
C MET A 83 -5.47 -3.70 -13.17
N LYS A 84 -5.72 -4.43 -14.26
CA LYS A 84 -7.08 -4.74 -14.72
C LYS A 84 -7.81 -5.68 -13.77
N ASN A 85 -7.15 -6.74 -13.33
CA ASN A 85 -7.73 -7.75 -12.44
C ASN A 85 -7.99 -7.15 -11.04
N ASP A 86 -6.91 -6.74 -10.36
CA ASP A 86 -6.99 -6.07 -9.06
C ASP A 86 -5.84 -5.08 -8.86
N SER A 87 -6.13 -3.80 -9.12
CA SER A 87 -5.24 -2.67 -8.86
C SER A 87 -4.86 -2.54 -7.38
N ARG A 88 -5.73 -2.97 -6.46
CA ARG A 88 -5.45 -2.89 -5.00
C ARG A 88 -4.26 -3.76 -4.64
N GLU A 89 -4.14 -4.92 -5.28
CA GLU A 89 -3.08 -5.88 -5.04
C GLU A 89 -1.71 -5.34 -5.47
N THR A 90 -1.67 -4.49 -6.51
CA THR A 90 -0.45 -3.80 -6.93
C THR A 90 0.13 -2.93 -5.81
N ILE A 91 -0.73 -2.16 -5.12
CA ILE A 91 -0.33 -1.32 -3.99
C ILE A 91 0.02 -2.18 -2.78
N ARG A 92 -0.78 -3.21 -2.48
CA ARG A 92 -0.49 -4.18 -1.40
C ARG A 92 0.88 -4.81 -1.54
N LYS A 93 1.21 -5.34 -2.72
CA LYS A 93 2.52 -5.95 -3.00
C LYS A 93 3.66 -4.94 -2.85
N ALA A 94 3.48 -3.71 -3.31
CA ALA A 94 4.48 -2.66 -3.17
C ALA A 94 4.76 -2.33 -1.69
N VAL A 95 3.71 -2.06 -0.90
CA VAL A 95 3.83 -1.74 0.53
C VAL A 95 4.36 -2.93 1.32
N TYR A 96 3.91 -4.15 1.03
CA TYR A 96 4.38 -5.37 1.69
C TYR A 96 5.90 -5.55 1.55
N GLY A 97 6.46 -5.20 0.39
CA GLY A 97 7.90 -5.21 0.15
C GLY A 97 8.68 -4.17 0.96
N MET A 98 8.04 -3.06 1.35
CA MET A 98 8.65 -1.98 2.13
C MET A 98 8.63 -2.24 3.65
N LEU A 99 7.82 -3.18 4.12
CA LEU A 99 7.70 -3.51 5.54
C LEU A 99 8.81 -4.47 6.00
N PRO A 100 9.29 -4.34 7.25
CA PRO A 100 10.30 -5.24 7.81
C PRO A 100 9.79 -6.68 7.86
N LYS A 101 10.64 -7.64 7.51
CA LYS A 101 10.30 -9.07 7.46
C LYS A 101 10.24 -9.67 8.87
N ASN A 102 9.14 -9.42 9.60
CA ASN A 102 8.92 -9.93 10.94
C ASN A 102 7.46 -10.39 11.16
N LYS A 103 7.15 -10.90 12.37
CA LYS A 103 5.79 -11.35 12.75
C LYS A 103 4.77 -10.21 12.77
N LEU A 104 5.21 -8.96 12.95
CA LEU A 104 4.35 -7.77 12.96
C LEU A 104 3.90 -7.35 11.56
N ARG A 105 4.65 -7.71 10.51
CA ARG A 105 4.34 -7.35 9.11
C ARG A 105 2.91 -7.70 8.70
N LYS A 106 2.40 -8.88 9.09
CA LYS A 106 1.02 -9.27 8.77
C LYS A 106 -0.01 -8.38 9.49
N LYS A 107 0.25 -8.04 10.75
CA LYS A 107 -0.63 -7.13 11.54
C LYS A 107 -0.62 -5.71 10.97
N MET A 108 0.55 -5.23 10.57
CA MET A 108 0.74 -3.96 9.88
C MET A 108 -0.05 -3.93 8.57
N MET A 109 0.07 -4.97 7.74
CA MET A 109 -0.63 -5.03 6.45
C MET A 109 -2.16 -4.94 6.59
N ASN A 110 -2.72 -5.50 7.67
CA ASN A 110 -4.16 -5.43 7.95
C ASN A 110 -4.66 -4.01 8.24
N ARG A 111 -3.76 -3.05 8.53
CA ARG A 111 -4.11 -1.64 8.74
C ARG A 111 -4.23 -0.82 7.45
N MET A 112 -3.92 -1.44 6.32
CA MET A 112 -4.08 -0.82 5.01
C MET A 112 -5.40 -1.25 4.38
N LEU A 113 -6.26 -0.26 4.14
CA LEU A 113 -7.49 -0.42 3.41
C LEU A 113 -7.28 0.19 2.03
N VAL A 114 -7.47 -0.58 0.96
CA VAL A 114 -7.24 -0.11 -0.41
C VAL A 114 -8.53 -0.29 -1.20
N TYR A 115 -8.99 0.79 -1.81
CA TYR A 115 -10.19 0.86 -2.62
C TYR A 115 -9.82 1.14 -4.08
N LYS A 116 -10.58 0.56 -5.01
CA LYS A 116 -10.40 0.83 -6.44
C LYS A 116 -10.81 2.26 -6.75
N ASP A 117 -11.98 2.65 -6.29
CA ASP A 117 -12.57 3.97 -6.50
C ASP A 117 -12.50 4.85 -5.25
N ASN A 118 -13.12 6.03 -5.30
CA ASN A 118 -13.26 6.94 -4.17
C ASN A 118 -14.38 6.55 -3.18
N GLN A 119 -14.85 5.30 -3.25
CA GLN A 119 -15.83 4.77 -2.29
C GLN A 119 -15.09 4.09 -1.14
N TYR A 120 -15.07 4.74 0.01
CA TYR A 120 -14.61 4.20 1.27
C TYR A 120 -15.68 4.44 2.35
N ASP A 121 -15.60 3.69 3.46
CA ASP A 121 -16.56 3.87 4.56
C ASP A 121 -16.36 5.23 5.24
N LYS A 122 -17.34 6.12 5.07
CA LYS A 122 -17.34 7.49 5.63
C LYS A 122 -17.38 7.52 7.15
N LYS A 123 -17.66 6.40 7.83
CA LYS A 123 -17.66 6.30 9.30
C LYS A 123 -16.27 6.41 9.92
N LEU A 124 -15.20 6.28 9.12
CA LEU A 124 -13.83 6.38 9.59
C LEU A 124 -13.48 7.84 9.94
N LYS A 125 -12.98 8.09 11.16
CA LYS A 125 -12.43 9.40 11.56
C LYS A 125 -11.10 9.64 10.86
N ILE A 126 -11.19 10.22 9.66
CA ILE A 126 -10.05 10.47 8.78
C ILE A 126 -9.38 11.78 9.17
N ILE A 127 -8.07 11.72 9.40
CA ILE A 127 -7.21 12.89 9.48
C ILE A 127 -6.69 13.17 8.07
N ASN A 128 -7.08 14.32 7.52
CA ASN A 128 -6.49 14.82 6.29
C ASN A 128 -5.15 15.45 6.62
N ASN A 129 -4.05 14.86 6.14
CA ASN A 129 -2.78 15.56 6.08
C ASN A 129 -2.88 16.64 4.99
N LYS A 130 -3.41 17.82 5.36
CA LYS A 130 -3.04 19.05 4.68
C LYS A 130 -1.69 19.50 5.22
N SER A 131 -0.62 19.10 4.54
CA SER A 131 0.67 19.77 4.61
C SER A 131 1.20 19.97 3.18
N SER A 132 1.07 21.22 2.72
CA SER A 132 1.96 21.98 1.81
C SER A 132 2.22 21.42 0.40
N ASN A 133 1.73 22.07 -0.67
CA ASN A 133 2.37 23.23 -1.32
C ASN A 133 3.90 23.12 -1.33
N ASN A 134 4.44 22.58 -2.42
CA ASN A 134 5.50 23.16 -3.26
C ASN A 134 5.70 22.25 -4.48
#